data_AF-A0A2S5Z5N6-F1
#
_entry.id   AF-A0A2S5Z5N6-F1
#
_cell.length_a   1.000
_cell.length_b   1.000
_cell.length_c   1.000
_cell.angle_alpha   90.00
_cell.angle_beta   90.00
_cell.angle_gamma   90.00
#
_symmetry.space_group_name_H-M   'P 1'
#
loop_
_entity.id
_entity.type
_entity.pdbx_description
1 polymer ?
#
loop_
_entity_poly.entity_id
_entity_poly.type
_entity_poly.pdbx_seq_one_letter_code
_entity_poly.pdbx_strand_id
1 'polypeptide(L)'
;MTSDRSQEAGAAYSHRSVLLDSAVDYLVNDPDGYYVDGTFGRGGHSRLILGRLGESGQLLGIDKDPEAIRAANELEAKDRRFNSFHGSFAELGAAVAAQGWQKVNGVLLDLGVSSPQLDDASRGFSFMRDGPLDMRMNTEQSPSAAEWLATAEESDIANVIFRYGEERFSRRIARLLVERRKETPVETTRQLAELVSEAVPKKEKHKHPATRTFQAIRIFINRELEDLEVGLQSAVDHLAPGGRLVVISFHSLEDRLVKRFMRDLARGPQLPKGVPVTAEQEASDFRLVGKASKAGADEVSDNVRARSAVMRVLERTDIRKNSQGSA
;
A
#
# COMPACT_ATOMS: atom_id res chain seq x y z
N MET A 1 57.22 7.55 19.84
CA MET A 1 56.10 7.68 20.79
C MET A 1 54.92 8.24 19.99
N THR A 2 54.29 7.55 19.04
CA THR A 2 53.47 6.31 19.10
C THR A 2 52.40 6.32 20.18
N SER A 3 51.21 6.78 19.79
CA SER A 3 49.87 6.28 20.17
C SER A 3 48.85 7.22 19.50
N ASP A 4 48.48 7.00 18.25
CA ASP A 4 47.42 6.06 17.84
C ASP A 4 46.08 6.35 18.55
N ARG A 5 45.24 7.17 17.89
CA ARG A 5 43.78 7.17 18.06
C ARG A 5 43.18 6.96 16.68
N SER A 6 43.16 5.69 16.33
CA SER A 6 42.32 5.03 15.36
C SER A 6 40.88 5.57 15.35
N GLN A 7 40.50 6.11 14.19
CA GLN A 7 39.26 5.81 13.46
C GLN A 7 38.06 5.36 14.31
N GLU A 8 37.20 6.28 14.68
CA GLU A 8 35.78 5.96 14.88
C GLU A 8 35.06 6.10 13.54
N ALA A 9 34.50 4.98 13.11
CA ALA A 9 33.77 4.79 11.88
C ALA A 9 32.63 5.82 11.77
N GLY A 10 32.67 6.63 10.72
CA GLY A 10 31.52 7.39 10.27
C GLY A 10 30.39 6.44 9.94
N ALA A 11 29.44 6.30 10.86
CA ALA A 11 28.17 5.64 10.62
C ALA A 11 27.56 6.27 9.37
N ALA A 12 27.31 5.43 8.36
CA ALA A 12 26.66 5.82 7.14
C ALA A 12 25.32 6.50 7.47
N TYR A 13 25.27 7.82 7.30
CA TYR A 13 24.02 8.56 7.21
C TYR A 13 23.33 8.07 5.94
N SER A 14 22.56 6.98 6.07
CA SER A 14 21.58 6.58 5.06
C SER A 14 20.62 7.74 4.93
N HIS A 15 20.68 8.46 3.82
CA HIS A 15 19.70 9.49 3.45
C HIS A 15 18.30 8.90 3.65
N ARG A 16 17.55 9.46 4.60
CA ARG A 16 16.20 8.99 4.94
C ARG A 16 15.22 9.48 3.89
N SER A 17 14.27 8.63 3.54
CA SER A 17 13.22 8.94 2.55
C SER A 17 12.30 10.04 3.11
N VAL A 18 12.05 11.09 2.32
CA VAL A 18 11.21 12.23 2.74
C VAL A 18 9.78 11.77 2.97
N LEU A 19 9.26 10.84 2.16
CA LEU A 19 7.94 10.25 2.39
C LEU A 19 7.87 9.38 3.65
N LEU A 20 8.95 8.67 3.97
CA LEU A 20 9.02 7.82 5.15
C LEU A 20 8.99 8.64 6.46
N ASP A 21 9.83 9.67 6.59
CA ASP A 21 9.80 10.54 7.79
C ASP A 21 8.50 11.36 7.86
N SER A 22 8.05 11.94 6.74
CA SER A 22 6.83 12.76 6.73
C SER A 22 5.56 11.95 7.00
N ALA A 23 5.47 10.70 6.53
CA ALA A 23 4.34 9.83 6.84
C ALA A 23 4.21 9.61 8.35
N VAL A 24 5.33 9.35 9.03
CA VAL A 24 5.33 9.16 10.49
C VAL A 24 5.07 10.49 11.21
N ASP A 25 5.54 11.63 10.68
CA ASP A 25 5.27 12.97 11.26
C ASP A 25 3.79 13.31 11.23
N TYR A 26 3.12 12.95 10.14
CA TYR A 26 1.67 13.08 10.07
C TYR A 26 0.98 12.05 10.95
N LEU A 27 1.45 10.82 11.01
CA LEU A 27 0.76 9.73 11.71
C LEU A 27 0.76 9.92 13.23
N VAL A 28 1.94 10.07 13.85
CA VAL A 28 2.10 10.01 15.30
C VAL A 28 1.77 11.37 15.92
N ASN A 29 0.60 11.46 16.52
CA ASN A 29 0.09 12.67 17.20
C ASN A 29 0.06 12.55 18.73
N ASP A 30 0.21 11.34 19.25
CA ASP A 30 0.17 10.96 20.65
C ASP A 30 1.19 9.84 20.90
N PRO A 31 2.30 10.09 21.63
CA PRO A 31 3.30 9.07 21.92
C PRO A 31 2.78 7.85 22.68
N ASP A 32 1.68 7.99 23.42
CA ASP A 32 1.05 6.91 24.19
C ASP A 32 -0.15 6.28 23.45
N GLY A 33 -0.34 6.65 22.18
CA GLY A 33 -1.44 6.19 21.34
C GLY A 33 -1.29 4.78 20.76
N TYR A 34 -2.37 4.30 20.16
CA TYR A 34 -2.45 3.02 19.45
C TYR A 34 -2.36 3.27 17.95
N TYR A 35 -1.43 2.62 17.26
CA TYR A 35 -1.20 2.81 15.84
C TYR A 35 -1.24 1.49 15.08
N VAL A 36 -1.60 1.57 13.80
CA VAL A 36 -1.58 0.43 12.87
C VAL A 36 -0.67 0.77 11.69
N ASP A 37 0.30 -0.09 11.42
CA ASP A 37 1.01 -0.15 10.14
C ASP A 37 0.38 -1.29 9.33
N GLY A 38 -0.53 -0.96 8.41
CA GLY A 38 -1.31 -1.93 7.65
C GLY A 38 -0.52 -2.63 6.53
N THR A 39 0.73 -2.27 6.34
CA THR A 39 1.59 -2.74 5.25
C THR A 39 3.02 -2.89 5.77
N PHE A 40 3.17 -3.72 6.81
CA PHE A 40 4.41 -3.81 7.58
C PHE A 40 5.65 -4.02 6.69
N GLY A 41 5.57 -4.92 5.71
CA GLY A 41 6.62 -5.24 4.74
C GLY A 41 7.91 -5.73 5.39
N ARG A 42 8.83 -4.81 5.69
CA ARG A 42 10.09 -5.09 6.40
C ARG A 42 10.28 -4.23 7.65
N GLY A 43 9.21 -3.57 8.10
CA GLY A 43 9.17 -2.77 9.33
C GLY A 43 9.89 -1.43 9.25
N GLY A 44 10.07 -0.86 8.05
CA GLY A 44 10.72 0.45 7.89
C GLY A 44 9.95 1.55 8.61
N HIS A 45 8.67 1.71 8.25
CA HIS A 45 7.75 2.63 8.93
C HIS A 45 7.51 2.22 10.38
N SER A 46 7.21 0.94 10.64
CA SER A 46 6.99 0.44 12.00
C SER A 46 8.12 0.77 12.99
N ARG A 47 9.40 0.60 12.60
CA ARG A 47 10.52 0.97 13.48
C ARG A 47 10.61 2.47 13.74
N LEU A 48 10.27 3.30 12.76
CA LEU A 48 10.22 4.75 12.97
C LEU A 48 9.06 5.17 13.86
N ILE A 49 7.89 4.54 13.71
CA ILE A 49 6.74 4.77 14.57
C ILE A 49 7.12 4.40 16.01
N LEU A 50 7.63 3.19 16.26
CA LEU A 50 8.10 2.74 17.58
C LEU A 50 9.17 3.66 18.20
N GLY A 51 10.01 4.27 17.36
CA GLY A 51 11.01 5.26 17.79
C GLY A 51 10.41 6.58 18.30
N ARG A 52 9.12 6.85 18.04
CA ARG A 52 8.39 8.04 18.50
C ARG A 52 7.33 7.73 19.57
N LEU A 53 7.04 6.45 19.80
CA LEU A 53 6.14 6.03 20.85
C LEU A 53 6.83 6.09 22.21
N GLY A 54 6.05 6.44 23.23
CA GLY A 54 6.40 6.29 24.64
C GLY A 54 6.34 4.84 25.09
N GLU A 55 6.45 4.62 26.40
CA GLU A 55 6.37 3.27 26.99
C GLU A 55 4.97 2.66 26.92
N SER A 56 3.94 3.51 26.90
CA SER A 56 2.53 3.07 26.85
C SER A 56 2.00 2.96 25.42
N GLY A 57 2.65 3.59 24.45
CA GLY A 57 2.26 3.51 23.05
C GLY A 57 2.32 2.10 22.51
N GLN A 58 1.45 1.79 21.55
CA GLN A 58 1.35 0.47 20.95
C GLN A 58 1.30 0.57 19.42
N LEU A 59 1.88 -0.42 18.75
CA LEU A 59 1.86 -0.55 17.30
C LEU A 59 1.44 -1.96 16.89
N LEU A 60 0.48 -2.04 15.99
CA LEU A 60 0.08 -3.27 15.32
C LEU A 60 0.58 -3.26 13.87
N GLY A 61 1.41 -4.23 13.49
CA GLY A 61 1.83 -4.45 12.11
C GLY A 61 0.99 -5.52 11.43
N ILE A 62 0.42 -5.21 10.27
CA ILE A 62 -0.36 -6.13 9.45
C ILE A 62 0.39 -6.39 8.14
N ASP A 63 0.48 -7.65 7.72
CA ASP A 63 0.91 -8.01 6.37
C ASP A 63 0.33 -9.35 5.93
N LYS A 64 0.07 -9.50 4.63
CA LYS A 64 -0.42 -10.75 4.05
C LYS A 64 0.72 -11.69 3.66
N ASP A 65 1.94 -11.18 3.49
CA ASP A 65 3.12 -11.93 3.11
C ASP A 65 3.71 -12.70 4.30
N PRO A 66 3.76 -14.05 4.26
CA PRO A 66 4.35 -14.85 5.34
C PRO A 66 5.80 -14.47 5.67
N GLU A 67 6.57 -13.97 4.69
CA GLU A 67 7.93 -13.49 4.95
C GLU A 67 7.96 -12.18 5.74
N ALA A 68 7.01 -11.29 5.46
CA ALA A 68 6.85 -10.06 6.24
C ALA A 68 6.46 -10.38 7.68
N ILE A 69 5.59 -11.36 7.87
CA ILE A 69 5.18 -11.83 9.20
C ILE A 69 6.34 -12.47 9.97
N ARG A 70 7.22 -13.23 9.32
CA ARG A 70 8.45 -13.71 9.99
C ARG A 70 9.29 -12.54 10.52
N ALA A 71 9.48 -11.49 9.72
CA ALA A 71 10.20 -10.30 10.16
C ALA A 71 9.45 -9.50 11.23
N ALA A 72 8.10 -9.51 11.22
CA ALA A 72 7.27 -8.88 12.24
C ALA A 72 7.41 -9.61 13.59
N ASN A 73 7.37 -10.94 13.59
CA ASN A 73 7.58 -11.75 14.79
C ASN A 73 8.96 -11.49 15.45
N GLU A 74 10.00 -11.27 14.64
CA GLU A 74 11.32 -10.88 15.15
C GLU A 74 11.33 -9.51 15.83
N LEU A 75 10.49 -8.57 15.36
CA LEU A 75 10.34 -7.25 15.97
C LEU A 75 9.50 -7.34 17.26
N GLU A 76 8.41 -8.09 17.23
CA GLU A 76 7.54 -8.37 18.38
C GLU A 76 8.33 -8.99 19.54
N ALA A 77 9.26 -9.92 19.25
CA ALA A 77 10.14 -10.50 20.26
C ALA A 77 11.11 -9.48 20.90
N LYS A 78 11.37 -8.33 20.25
CA LYS A 78 12.33 -7.31 20.70
C LYS A 78 11.67 -6.11 21.35
N ASP A 79 10.44 -5.76 20.96
CA ASP A 79 9.71 -4.61 21.48
C ASP A 79 8.29 -5.01 21.86
N ARG A 80 8.00 -5.00 23.17
CA ARG A 80 6.69 -5.39 23.73
C ARG A 80 5.54 -4.47 23.31
N ARG A 81 5.84 -3.31 22.75
CA ARG A 81 4.84 -2.37 22.23
C ARG A 81 4.35 -2.76 20.84
N PHE A 82 5.05 -3.68 20.17
CA PHE A 82 4.71 -4.13 18.84
C PHE A 82 3.99 -5.48 18.89
N ASN A 83 2.90 -5.60 18.13
CA ASN A 83 2.21 -6.86 17.88
C ASN A 83 2.06 -7.06 16.37
N SER A 84 2.07 -8.31 15.91
CA SER A 84 1.88 -8.64 14.50
C SER A 84 0.53 -9.32 14.23
N PHE A 85 0.02 -9.15 13.01
CA PHE A 85 -1.18 -9.85 12.52
C PHE A 85 -0.96 -10.30 11.07
N HIS A 86 -1.07 -11.61 10.83
CA HIS A 86 -0.99 -12.19 9.48
C HIS A 86 -2.35 -12.11 8.79
N GLY A 87 -2.48 -11.18 7.85
CA GLY A 87 -3.71 -10.98 7.10
C GLY A 87 -3.63 -9.76 6.20
N SER A 88 -4.71 -9.49 5.47
CA SER A 88 -4.81 -8.25 4.70
C SER A 88 -5.14 -7.09 5.62
N PHE A 89 -4.72 -5.87 5.28
CA PHE A 89 -5.23 -4.66 5.94
C PHE A 89 -6.75 -4.47 5.71
N ALA A 90 -7.36 -5.20 4.77
CA ALA A 90 -8.82 -5.31 4.69
C ALA A 90 -9.44 -5.92 5.97
N GLU A 91 -8.65 -6.67 6.74
CA GLU A 91 -9.02 -7.29 8.01
C GLU A 91 -8.65 -6.41 9.21
N LEU A 92 -8.32 -5.12 9.00
CA LEU A 92 -7.88 -4.20 10.04
C LEU A 92 -8.81 -4.20 11.26
N GLY A 93 -10.13 -4.17 11.07
CA GLY A 93 -11.07 -4.22 12.18
C GLY A 93 -10.97 -5.49 13.03
N ALA A 94 -10.75 -6.66 12.40
CA ALA A 94 -10.54 -7.91 13.13
C ALA A 94 -9.17 -7.91 13.84
N ALA A 95 -8.14 -7.39 13.19
CA ALA A 95 -6.80 -7.27 13.76
C ALA A 95 -6.77 -6.34 14.99
N VAL A 96 -7.43 -5.17 14.89
CA VAL A 96 -7.59 -4.20 16.00
C VAL A 96 -8.40 -4.81 17.15
N ALA A 97 -9.50 -5.50 16.84
CA ALA A 97 -10.32 -6.18 17.86
C ALA A 97 -9.56 -7.30 18.57
N ALA A 98 -8.69 -8.05 17.88
CA ALA A 98 -7.85 -9.09 18.47
C ALA A 98 -6.86 -8.54 19.51
N GLN A 99 -6.45 -7.26 19.38
CA GLN A 99 -5.64 -6.55 20.37
C GLN A 99 -6.46 -5.99 21.55
N GLY A 100 -7.80 -6.14 21.52
CA GLY A 100 -8.70 -5.53 22.49
C GLY A 100 -8.89 -4.02 22.30
N TRP A 101 -8.45 -3.46 21.17
CA TRP A 101 -8.55 -2.03 20.89
C TRP A 101 -9.92 -1.70 20.29
N GLN A 102 -10.47 -0.54 20.68
CA GLN A 102 -11.73 -0.04 20.12
C GLN A 102 -11.50 1.06 19.08
N LYS A 103 -10.49 1.89 19.32
CA LYS A 103 -10.09 3.00 18.45
C LYS A 103 -8.58 3.11 18.40
N VAL A 104 -8.07 3.66 17.31
CA VAL A 104 -6.65 3.89 17.07
C VAL A 104 -6.38 5.37 16.77
N ASN A 105 -5.21 5.84 17.19
CA ASN A 105 -4.71 7.20 16.99
C ASN A 105 -4.16 7.39 15.56
N GLY A 106 -3.76 6.31 14.89
CA GLY A 106 -3.45 6.42 13.47
C GLY A 106 -3.33 5.08 12.75
N VAL A 107 -3.55 5.14 11.44
CA VAL A 107 -3.36 4.03 10.51
C VAL A 107 -2.47 4.50 9.36
N LEU A 108 -1.41 3.75 9.07
CA LEU A 108 -0.55 3.93 7.90
C LEU A 108 -0.77 2.80 6.90
N LEU A 109 -0.96 3.15 5.63
CA LEU A 109 -1.00 2.21 4.50
C LEU A 109 0.02 2.65 3.43
N ASP A 110 1.11 1.91 3.30
CA ASP A 110 2.14 2.06 2.27
C ASP A 110 1.91 1.00 1.17
N LEU A 111 1.13 1.38 0.16
CA LEU A 111 0.55 0.43 -0.81
C LEU A 111 1.61 -0.15 -1.77
N GLY A 112 1.23 -1.21 -2.48
CA GLY A 112 2.08 -1.82 -3.49
C GLY A 112 2.97 -2.94 -2.96
N VAL A 113 4.14 -3.11 -3.56
CA VAL A 113 5.02 -4.26 -3.34
C VAL A 113 6.27 -3.87 -2.58
N SER A 114 6.68 -4.73 -1.67
CA SER A 114 7.92 -4.54 -0.91
C SER A 114 9.15 -4.81 -1.78
N SER A 115 10.30 -4.24 -1.42
CA SER A 115 11.55 -4.48 -2.16
C SER A 115 11.91 -5.96 -2.29
N PRO A 116 11.82 -6.78 -1.23
CA PRO A 116 12.07 -8.22 -1.32
C PRO A 116 11.21 -8.94 -2.36
N GLN A 117 9.93 -8.58 -2.49
CA GLN A 117 9.03 -9.16 -3.49
C GLN A 117 9.47 -8.87 -4.93
N LEU A 118 10.09 -7.71 -5.17
CA LEU A 118 10.61 -7.32 -6.49
C LEU A 118 12.02 -7.83 -6.75
N ASP A 119 12.85 -7.91 -5.72
CA ASP A 119 14.26 -8.22 -5.82
C ASP A 119 14.50 -9.75 -5.88
N ASP A 120 13.64 -10.53 -5.23
CA ASP A 120 13.60 -12.00 -5.34
C ASP A 120 12.82 -12.44 -6.59
N ALA A 121 13.55 -12.98 -7.56
CA ALA A 121 12.97 -13.48 -8.80
C ALA A 121 12.01 -14.66 -8.57
N SER A 122 12.18 -15.43 -7.47
CA SER A 122 11.32 -16.56 -7.14
C SER A 122 9.87 -16.15 -6.84
N ARG A 123 9.64 -14.87 -6.53
CA ARG A 123 8.31 -14.31 -6.26
C ARG A 123 7.53 -13.91 -7.51
N GLY A 124 8.20 -13.80 -8.66
CA GLY A 124 7.53 -13.57 -9.95
C GLY A 124 6.92 -12.18 -10.18
N PHE A 125 7.21 -11.18 -9.35
CA PHE A 125 6.65 -9.82 -9.51
C PHE A 125 7.35 -9.00 -10.61
N SER A 126 8.54 -9.39 -11.03
CA SER A 126 9.37 -8.66 -11.99
C SER A 126 9.71 -9.52 -13.19
N PHE A 127 9.71 -8.91 -14.38
CA PHE A 127 10.22 -9.51 -15.62
C PHE A 127 11.68 -9.13 -15.91
N MET A 128 12.32 -8.32 -15.04
CA MET A 128 13.72 -7.95 -15.21
C MET A 128 14.66 -9.12 -14.87
N ARG A 129 14.21 -10.03 -14.00
CA ARG A 129 14.86 -11.29 -13.68
C ARG A 129 13.83 -12.40 -13.91
N ASP A 130 14.24 -13.44 -14.62
CA ASP A 130 13.35 -14.55 -14.93
C ASP A 130 13.09 -15.38 -13.66
N GLY A 131 11.86 -15.86 -13.53
CA GLY A 131 11.39 -16.61 -12.36
C GLY A 131 9.99 -17.17 -12.60
N PRO A 132 9.46 -18.00 -11.68
CA PRO A 132 8.11 -18.55 -11.80
C PRO A 132 7.09 -17.41 -11.81
N LEU A 133 6.03 -17.58 -12.61
CA LEU A 133 4.95 -16.61 -12.74
C LEU A 133 3.97 -16.77 -11.56
N ASP A 134 4.40 -16.31 -10.39
CA ASP A 134 3.63 -16.42 -9.14
C ASP A 134 2.80 -15.15 -8.86
N MET A 135 3.48 -14.04 -8.55
CA MET A 135 2.88 -12.74 -8.21
C MET A 135 2.02 -12.69 -6.95
N ARG A 136 1.93 -13.76 -6.14
CA ARG A 136 1.20 -13.71 -4.86
C ARG A 136 2.03 -13.03 -3.78
N MET A 137 1.42 -12.08 -3.09
CA MET A 137 1.94 -11.52 -1.85
C MET A 137 1.84 -12.57 -0.74
N ASN A 138 0.70 -13.24 -0.61
CA ASN A 138 0.55 -14.42 0.23
C ASN A 138 0.71 -15.70 -0.60
N THR A 139 1.87 -16.35 -0.50
CA THR A 139 2.21 -17.57 -1.24
C THR A 139 1.38 -18.80 -0.85
N GLU A 140 0.62 -18.73 0.25
CA GLU A 140 -0.25 -19.80 0.72
C GLU A 140 -1.64 -19.77 0.07
N GLN A 141 -1.99 -18.68 -0.62
CA GLN A 141 -3.27 -18.52 -1.31
C GLN A 141 -3.21 -19.06 -2.74
N SER A 142 -4.34 -19.49 -3.28
CA SER A 142 -4.49 -19.92 -4.67
C SER A 142 -5.56 -19.06 -5.36
N PRO A 143 -5.46 -18.78 -6.67
CA PRO A 143 -4.39 -19.19 -7.60
C PRO A 143 -3.20 -18.22 -7.66
N SER A 144 -2.04 -18.74 -8.08
CA SER A 144 -0.93 -17.95 -8.63
C SER A 144 -1.28 -17.35 -9.99
N ALA A 145 -0.46 -16.41 -10.48
CA ALA A 145 -0.63 -15.83 -11.81
C ALA A 145 -0.58 -16.89 -12.92
N ALA A 146 0.34 -17.85 -12.86
CA ALA A 146 0.43 -18.95 -13.82
C ALA A 146 -0.83 -19.83 -13.80
N GLU A 147 -1.30 -20.24 -12.62
CA GLU A 147 -2.49 -21.09 -12.47
C GLU A 147 -3.75 -20.40 -12.98
N TRP A 148 -3.91 -19.11 -12.66
CA TRP A 148 -5.02 -18.32 -13.18
C TRP A 148 -4.95 -18.18 -14.70
N LEU A 149 -3.78 -17.83 -15.24
CA LEU A 149 -3.59 -17.68 -16.70
C LEU A 149 -3.70 -18.99 -17.46
N ALA A 150 -3.53 -20.15 -16.81
CA ALA A 150 -3.72 -21.45 -17.45
C ALA A 150 -5.20 -21.74 -17.74
N THR A 151 -6.11 -21.20 -16.94
CA THR A 151 -7.53 -21.60 -16.94
C THR A 151 -8.51 -20.47 -17.29
N ALA A 152 -8.15 -19.21 -17.04
CA ALA A 152 -9.03 -18.06 -17.22
C ALA A 152 -9.50 -17.89 -18.68
N GLU A 153 -10.73 -17.44 -18.88
CA GLU A 153 -11.25 -17.14 -20.22
C GLU A 153 -10.53 -15.93 -20.85
N GLU A 154 -10.47 -15.88 -22.18
CA GLU A 154 -9.84 -14.77 -22.91
C GLU A 154 -10.43 -13.41 -22.50
N SER A 155 -11.76 -13.35 -22.35
CA SER A 155 -12.46 -12.14 -21.93
C SER A 155 -12.05 -11.66 -20.55
N ASP A 156 -11.83 -12.59 -19.61
CA ASP A 156 -11.48 -12.25 -18.23
C ASP A 156 -10.06 -11.70 -18.16
N ILE A 157 -9.12 -12.33 -18.87
CA ILE A 157 -7.74 -11.84 -18.99
C ILE A 157 -7.74 -10.45 -19.63
N ALA A 158 -8.50 -10.25 -20.72
CA ALA A 158 -8.60 -8.96 -21.39
C ALA A 158 -9.18 -7.88 -20.46
N ASN A 159 -10.22 -8.22 -19.68
CA ASN A 159 -10.87 -7.30 -18.75
C ASN A 159 -9.93 -6.90 -17.60
N VAL A 160 -9.20 -7.86 -17.02
CA VAL A 160 -8.18 -7.61 -15.99
C VAL A 160 -7.10 -6.66 -16.52
N ILE A 161 -6.49 -6.98 -17.66
CA ILE A 161 -5.43 -6.16 -18.27
C ILE A 161 -5.93 -4.76 -18.63
N PHE A 162 -7.17 -4.66 -19.12
CA PHE A 162 -7.78 -3.38 -19.44
C PHE A 162 -8.03 -2.52 -18.19
N ARG A 163 -8.71 -3.10 -17.19
CA ARG A 163 -9.19 -2.37 -16.01
C ARG A 163 -8.04 -1.98 -15.09
N TYR A 164 -7.15 -2.92 -14.77
CA TYR A 164 -6.10 -2.70 -13.78
C TYR A 164 -4.76 -2.28 -14.41
N GLY A 165 -4.54 -2.56 -15.69
CA GLY A 165 -3.35 -2.12 -16.42
C GLY A 165 -3.51 -0.79 -17.14
N GLU A 166 -4.75 -0.34 -17.36
CA GLU A 166 -5.08 0.76 -18.29
C GLU A 166 -4.45 0.51 -19.70
N GLU A 167 -4.36 -0.76 -20.14
CA GLU A 167 -3.71 -1.19 -21.38
C GLU A 167 -4.69 -1.34 -22.54
N ARG A 168 -4.46 -0.60 -23.62
CA ARG A 168 -5.34 -0.52 -24.79
C ARG A 168 -5.27 -1.78 -25.66
N PHE A 169 -4.15 -2.48 -25.64
CA PHE A 169 -3.95 -3.73 -26.37
C PHE A 169 -4.39 -4.96 -25.56
N SER A 170 -5.15 -4.78 -24.48
CA SER A 170 -5.58 -5.87 -23.57
C SER A 170 -6.18 -7.08 -24.29
N ARG A 171 -7.10 -6.84 -25.24
CA ARG A 171 -7.73 -7.92 -26.03
C ARG A 171 -6.73 -8.68 -26.89
N ARG A 172 -5.77 -7.97 -27.51
CA ARG A 172 -4.73 -8.60 -28.34
C ARG A 172 -3.75 -9.43 -27.48
N ILE A 173 -3.38 -8.91 -26.30
CA ILE A 173 -2.55 -9.63 -25.34
C ILE A 173 -3.25 -10.90 -24.87
N ALA A 174 -4.52 -10.78 -24.44
CA ALA A 174 -5.31 -11.91 -23.95
C ALA A 174 -5.47 -13.01 -25.02
N ARG A 175 -5.82 -12.61 -26.26
CA ARG A 175 -5.93 -13.55 -27.38
C ARG A 175 -4.63 -14.31 -27.63
N LEU A 176 -3.51 -13.60 -27.75
CA LEU A 176 -2.22 -14.23 -27.99
C LEU A 176 -1.82 -15.16 -26.83
N LEU A 177 -2.16 -14.80 -25.59
CA LEU A 177 -1.92 -15.63 -24.41
C LEU A 177 -2.72 -16.92 -24.46
N VAL A 178 -4.02 -16.85 -24.75
CA VAL A 178 -4.91 -18.01 -24.86
C VAL A 178 -4.54 -18.90 -26.05
N GLU A 179 -4.08 -18.33 -27.16
CA GLU A 179 -3.54 -19.09 -28.29
C GLU A 179 -2.25 -19.82 -27.89
N ARG A 180 -1.26 -19.11 -27.31
CA ARG A 180 0.06 -19.68 -26.97
C ARG A 180 -0.03 -20.74 -25.87
N ARG A 181 -0.87 -20.54 -24.84
CA ARG A 181 -0.98 -21.48 -23.71
C ARG A 181 -1.51 -22.86 -24.11
N LYS A 182 -2.15 -22.98 -25.29
CA LYS A 182 -2.59 -24.28 -25.85
C LYS A 182 -1.42 -25.14 -26.34
N GLU A 183 -0.32 -24.50 -26.72
CA GLU A 183 0.88 -25.15 -27.24
C GLU A 183 1.96 -25.30 -26.16
N THR A 184 2.15 -24.25 -25.35
CA THR A 184 3.16 -24.23 -24.29
C THR A 184 2.64 -23.44 -23.09
N PRO A 185 2.58 -24.04 -21.90
CA PRO A 185 2.22 -23.33 -20.67
C PRO A 185 3.06 -22.07 -20.44
N VAL A 186 2.44 -21.01 -19.95
CA VAL A 186 3.10 -19.75 -19.59
C VAL A 186 3.40 -19.79 -18.09
N GLU A 187 4.61 -20.21 -17.73
CA GLU A 187 5.00 -20.53 -16.35
C GLU A 187 6.02 -19.56 -15.76
N THR A 188 6.63 -18.71 -16.59
CA THR A 188 7.69 -17.79 -16.18
C THR A 188 7.39 -16.34 -16.53
N THR A 189 7.99 -15.43 -15.77
CA THR A 189 7.85 -13.98 -16.01
C THR A 189 8.41 -13.58 -17.36
N ARG A 190 9.51 -14.18 -17.83
CA ARG A 190 10.06 -13.88 -19.16
C ARG A 190 9.13 -14.32 -20.29
N GLN A 191 8.54 -15.51 -20.23
CA GLN A 191 7.59 -15.98 -21.23
C GLN A 191 6.40 -15.00 -21.36
N LEU A 192 5.83 -14.57 -20.24
CA LEU A 192 4.74 -13.59 -20.25
C LEU A 192 5.20 -12.24 -20.84
N ALA A 193 6.39 -11.76 -20.46
CA ALA A 193 6.90 -10.48 -20.93
C ALA A 193 7.21 -10.47 -22.44
N GLU A 194 7.74 -11.57 -22.97
CA GLU A 194 7.98 -11.76 -24.41
C GLU A 194 6.65 -11.78 -25.17
N LEU A 195 5.66 -12.53 -24.68
CA LEU A 195 4.32 -12.59 -25.28
C LEU A 195 3.65 -11.22 -25.32
N VAL A 196 3.69 -10.46 -24.22
CA VAL A 196 3.13 -9.11 -24.20
C VAL A 196 3.86 -8.19 -25.17
N SER A 197 5.19 -8.33 -25.29
CA SER A 197 6.00 -7.53 -26.22
C SER A 197 5.68 -7.84 -27.69
N GLU A 198 5.32 -9.08 -28.01
CA GLU A 198 4.84 -9.49 -29.33
C GLU A 198 3.43 -8.91 -29.63
N ALA A 199 2.56 -8.90 -28.63
CA ALA A 199 1.21 -8.37 -28.75
C ALA A 199 1.13 -6.83 -28.83
N VAL A 200 2.10 -6.10 -28.26
CA VAL A 200 2.08 -4.63 -28.18
C VAL A 200 2.97 -4.00 -29.27
N PRO A 201 2.38 -3.41 -30.32
CA PRO A 201 3.13 -2.90 -31.47
C PRO A 201 3.87 -1.58 -31.18
N LYS A 202 3.48 -0.84 -30.13
CA LYS A 202 4.02 0.49 -29.83
C LYS A 202 4.78 0.47 -28.50
N LYS A 203 6.08 0.77 -28.56
CA LYS A 203 6.94 0.89 -27.38
C LYS A 203 6.91 2.33 -26.86
N GLU A 204 6.62 2.50 -25.57
CA GLU A 204 6.77 3.79 -24.89
C GLU A 204 8.26 4.00 -24.52
N LYS A 205 8.81 5.19 -24.75
CA LYS A 205 10.27 5.47 -24.67
C LYS A 205 10.91 5.17 -23.30
N HIS A 206 10.12 5.07 -22.23
CA HIS A 206 10.60 4.88 -20.86
C HIS A 206 9.85 3.79 -20.08
N LYS A 207 9.07 2.94 -20.76
CA LYS A 207 8.26 1.92 -20.10
C LYS A 207 8.23 0.64 -20.93
N HIS A 208 8.64 -0.46 -20.31
CA HIS A 208 8.58 -1.76 -20.96
C HIS A 208 7.11 -2.14 -21.25
N PRO A 209 6.79 -2.71 -22.43
CA PRO A 209 5.41 -3.07 -22.79
C PRO A 209 4.71 -3.96 -21.75
N ALA A 210 5.44 -4.90 -21.15
CA ALA A 210 4.90 -5.81 -20.14
C ALA A 210 4.49 -5.15 -18.82
N THR A 211 4.96 -3.92 -18.53
CA THR A 211 4.75 -3.27 -17.22
C THR A 211 3.27 -3.16 -16.83
N ARG A 212 2.39 -2.77 -17.77
CA ARG A 212 0.95 -2.63 -17.48
C ARG A 212 0.28 -3.97 -17.25
N THR A 213 0.65 -4.98 -18.02
CA THR A 213 0.11 -6.34 -17.87
C THR A 213 0.53 -6.96 -16.54
N PHE A 214 1.80 -6.83 -16.17
CA PHE A 214 2.30 -7.31 -14.88
C PHE A 214 1.60 -6.62 -13.71
N GLN A 215 1.46 -5.29 -13.77
CA GLN A 215 0.70 -4.53 -12.78
C GLN A 215 -0.76 -5.02 -12.70
N ALA A 216 -1.42 -5.23 -13.84
CA ALA A 216 -2.82 -5.64 -13.87
C ALA A 216 -3.05 -7.02 -13.23
N ILE A 217 -2.19 -7.98 -13.58
CA ILE A 217 -2.27 -9.35 -13.07
C ILE A 217 -1.95 -9.34 -11.58
N ARG A 218 -0.92 -8.61 -11.15
CA ARG A 218 -0.57 -8.45 -9.73
C ARG A 218 -1.75 -7.91 -8.91
N ILE A 219 -2.35 -6.82 -9.38
CA ILE A 219 -3.53 -6.20 -8.74
C ILE A 219 -4.67 -7.21 -8.60
N PHE A 220 -4.94 -7.96 -9.66
CA PHE A 220 -6.01 -8.96 -9.67
C PHE A 220 -5.74 -10.14 -8.74
N ILE A 221 -4.55 -10.76 -8.83
CA ILE A 221 -4.17 -11.93 -8.02
C ILE A 221 -4.18 -11.58 -6.52
N ASN A 222 -3.78 -10.37 -6.16
CA ASN A 222 -3.69 -9.94 -4.77
C ASN A 222 -4.90 -9.15 -4.28
N ARG A 223 -5.94 -9.00 -5.11
CA ARG A 223 -7.17 -8.25 -4.83
C ARG A 223 -6.87 -6.84 -4.29
N GLU A 224 -5.85 -6.18 -4.84
CA GLU A 224 -5.24 -4.98 -4.21
C GLU A 224 -6.22 -3.83 -4.08
N LEU A 225 -7.06 -3.59 -5.09
CA LEU A 225 -8.01 -2.47 -5.06
C LEU A 225 -9.25 -2.79 -4.22
N GLU A 226 -9.71 -4.03 -4.25
CA GLU A 226 -10.81 -4.50 -3.40
C GLU A 226 -10.42 -4.44 -1.92
N ASP A 227 -9.23 -4.95 -1.59
CA ASP A 227 -8.66 -4.83 -0.25
C ASP A 227 -8.51 -3.37 0.17
N LEU A 228 -8.05 -2.50 -0.74
CA LEU A 228 -7.93 -1.04 -0.50
C LEU A 228 -9.28 -0.41 -0.11
N GLU A 229 -10.37 -0.72 -0.82
CA GLU A 229 -11.69 -0.17 -0.48
C GLU A 229 -12.15 -0.61 0.92
N VAL A 230 -12.05 -1.89 1.22
CA VAL A 230 -12.45 -2.44 2.54
C VAL A 230 -11.54 -1.90 3.65
N GLY A 231 -10.24 -1.88 3.41
CA GLY A 231 -9.23 -1.41 4.36
C GLY A 231 -9.36 0.07 4.69
N LEU A 232 -9.60 0.92 3.70
CA LEU A 232 -9.83 2.36 3.91
C LEU A 232 -11.07 2.60 4.78
N GLN A 233 -12.17 1.87 4.50
CA GLN A 233 -13.39 1.96 5.30
C GLN A 233 -13.13 1.49 6.75
N SER A 234 -12.50 0.33 6.90
CA SER A 234 -12.16 -0.22 8.21
C SER A 234 -11.25 0.72 9.00
N ALA A 235 -10.26 1.35 8.37
CA ALA A 235 -9.37 2.30 9.01
C ALA A 235 -10.14 3.49 9.58
N VAL A 236 -11.00 4.15 8.78
CA VAL A 236 -11.74 5.34 9.25
C VAL A 236 -12.76 5.00 10.32
N ASP A 237 -13.35 3.82 10.28
CA ASP A 237 -14.30 3.33 11.30
C ASP A 237 -13.62 3.14 12.65
N HIS A 238 -12.31 2.87 12.69
CA HIS A 238 -11.53 2.67 13.91
C HIS A 238 -10.75 3.92 14.35
N LEU A 239 -10.72 5.01 13.58
CA LEU A 239 -10.02 6.23 14.02
C LEU A 239 -10.70 6.88 15.25
N ALA A 240 -9.89 7.17 16.27
CA ALA A 240 -10.26 8.06 17.37
C ALA A 240 -10.41 9.50 16.85
N PRO A 241 -11.17 10.38 17.53
CA PRO A 241 -11.10 11.81 17.27
C PRO A 241 -9.66 12.33 17.39
N GLY A 242 -9.23 13.14 16.42
CA GLY A 242 -7.84 13.57 16.25
C GLY A 242 -6.95 12.56 15.52
N GLY A 243 -7.39 11.30 15.38
CA GLY A 243 -6.62 10.24 14.75
C GLY A 243 -6.50 10.39 13.24
N ARG A 244 -5.43 9.83 12.66
CA ARG A 244 -5.05 10.07 11.26
C ARG A 244 -4.89 8.80 10.44
N LEU A 245 -5.41 8.84 9.21
CA LEU A 245 -5.15 7.85 8.18
C LEU A 245 -4.15 8.45 7.18
N VAL A 246 -2.96 7.86 7.12
CA VAL A 246 -1.88 8.21 6.19
C VAL A 246 -1.79 7.10 5.13
N VAL A 247 -1.88 7.47 3.86
CA VAL A 247 -1.83 6.50 2.76
C VAL A 247 -0.81 6.95 1.72
N ILE A 248 0.10 6.06 1.35
CA ILE A 248 1.09 6.23 0.29
C ILE A 248 0.71 5.31 -0.86
N SER A 249 0.46 5.87 -2.04
CA SER A 249 0.09 5.12 -3.26
C SER A 249 1.20 5.21 -4.30
N PHE A 250 1.45 4.14 -5.06
CA PHE A 250 2.53 4.09 -6.06
C PHE A 250 2.05 4.07 -7.50
N HIS A 251 0.73 3.94 -7.72
CA HIS A 251 0.16 4.07 -9.05
C HIS A 251 -1.16 4.84 -9.09
N SER A 252 -1.55 5.22 -10.31
CA SER A 252 -2.72 6.07 -10.58
C SER A 252 -4.04 5.51 -10.06
N LEU A 253 -4.24 4.19 -10.15
CA LEU A 253 -5.48 3.55 -9.70
C LEU A 253 -5.69 3.65 -8.17
N GLU A 254 -4.68 3.32 -7.38
CA GLU A 254 -4.65 3.49 -5.92
C GLU A 254 -4.90 4.97 -5.55
N ASP A 255 -4.08 5.90 -6.07
CA ASP A 255 -4.20 7.32 -5.71
C ASP A 255 -5.58 7.87 -6.05
N ARG A 256 -6.15 7.47 -7.20
CA ARG A 256 -7.51 7.88 -7.61
C ARG A 256 -8.57 7.35 -6.65
N LEU A 257 -8.42 6.13 -6.15
CA LEU A 257 -9.32 5.53 -5.18
C LEU A 257 -9.23 6.26 -3.85
N VAL A 258 -8.02 6.36 -3.27
CA VAL A 258 -7.75 7.06 -2.00
C VAL A 258 -8.21 8.51 -2.05
N LYS A 259 -7.88 9.23 -3.13
CA LYS A 259 -8.31 10.62 -3.34
C LYS A 259 -9.82 10.78 -3.29
N ARG A 260 -10.56 9.91 -4.01
CA ARG A 260 -12.02 9.99 -4.06
C ARG A 260 -12.60 9.67 -2.68
N PHE A 261 -12.16 8.57 -2.07
CA PHE A 261 -12.59 8.15 -0.74
C PHE A 261 -12.41 9.27 0.31
N MET A 262 -11.19 9.79 0.46
CA MET A 262 -10.88 10.82 1.45
C MET A 262 -11.62 12.14 1.18
N ARG A 263 -11.78 12.52 -0.11
CA ARG A 263 -12.51 13.73 -0.49
C ARG A 263 -14.00 13.58 -0.17
N ASP A 264 -14.59 12.43 -0.48
CA ASP A 264 -16.02 12.21 -0.31
C ASP A 264 -16.37 12.16 1.19
N LEU A 265 -15.52 11.57 2.02
CA LEU A 265 -15.62 11.69 3.48
C LEU A 265 -15.49 13.14 3.95
N ALA A 266 -14.43 13.85 3.55
CA ALA A 266 -14.20 15.22 4.01
C ALA A 266 -15.27 16.22 3.53
N ARG A 267 -15.98 15.92 2.43
CA ARG A 267 -17.09 16.75 1.94
C ARG A 267 -18.34 16.65 2.82
N GLY A 268 -18.49 15.56 3.57
CA GLY A 268 -19.66 15.33 4.41
C GLY A 268 -20.91 14.89 3.63
N PRO A 269 -22.04 14.71 4.34
CA PRO A 269 -23.26 14.16 3.78
C PRO A 269 -23.80 14.99 2.60
N GLN A 270 -24.18 14.30 1.51
CA GLN A 270 -24.82 14.94 0.35
C GLN A 270 -26.33 15.05 0.59
N LEU A 271 -26.75 16.17 1.17
CA LEU A 271 -28.15 16.39 1.52
C LEU A 271 -28.95 16.91 0.30
N PRO A 272 -30.22 16.49 0.12
CA PRO A 272 -31.04 16.95 -1.00
C PRO A 272 -31.24 18.47 -0.97
N LYS A 273 -31.25 19.10 -2.16
CA LYS A 273 -31.48 20.54 -2.27
C LYS A 273 -32.87 20.89 -1.72
N GLY A 274 -32.94 21.90 -0.85
CA GLY A 274 -34.18 22.44 -0.30
C GLY A 274 -34.63 21.79 1.02
N VAL A 275 -33.85 20.87 1.59
CA VAL A 275 -34.10 20.34 2.94
C VAL A 275 -33.43 21.24 3.98
N PRO A 276 -34.16 21.80 4.95
CA PRO A 276 -33.56 22.52 6.07
C PRO A 276 -32.77 21.55 6.94
N VAL A 277 -31.49 21.83 7.12
CA VAL A 277 -30.54 21.02 7.92
C VAL A 277 -29.73 21.94 8.81
N THR A 278 -29.31 21.44 9.98
CA THR A 278 -28.44 22.19 10.88
C THR A 278 -26.99 22.13 10.41
N ALA A 279 -26.16 23.08 10.82
CA ALA A 279 -24.71 23.06 10.52
C ALA A 279 -24.02 21.78 11.04
N GLU A 280 -24.52 21.20 12.13
CA GLU A 280 -24.05 19.91 12.65
C GLU A 280 -24.41 18.74 11.74
N GLN A 281 -25.58 18.78 11.08
CA GLN A 281 -26.02 17.77 10.13
C GLN A 281 -25.28 17.85 8.79
N GLU A 282 -24.71 19.01 8.45
CA GLU A 282 -23.86 19.19 7.27
C GLU A 282 -22.37 18.88 7.54
N ALA A 283 -21.95 18.90 8.81
CA ALA A 283 -20.55 18.74 9.18
C ALA A 283 -20.04 17.32 8.89
N SER A 284 -18.82 17.25 8.32
CA SER A 284 -18.09 15.99 8.21
C SER A 284 -17.33 15.69 9.49
N ASP A 285 -17.32 14.41 9.88
CA ASP A 285 -16.41 13.86 10.91
C ASP A 285 -14.94 13.83 10.45
N PHE A 286 -14.63 14.25 9.23
CA PHE A 286 -13.29 14.11 8.65
C PHE A 286 -12.83 15.36 7.91
N ARG A 287 -11.51 15.59 7.90
CA ARG A 287 -10.88 16.65 7.12
C ARG A 287 -9.60 16.16 6.44
N LEU A 288 -9.32 16.70 5.26
CA LEU A 288 -8.04 16.49 4.59
C LEU A 288 -6.95 17.31 5.29
N VAL A 289 -5.81 16.69 5.56
CA VAL A 289 -4.64 17.36 6.13
C VAL A 289 -3.65 17.68 5.01
N GLY A 290 -3.45 18.96 4.76
CA GLY A 290 -2.52 19.44 3.73
C GLY A 290 -2.93 19.09 2.30
N LYS A 291 -1.98 19.24 1.36
CA LYS A 291 -2.11 18.78 -0.02
C LYS A 291 -1.45 17.41 -0.18
N ALA A 292 -1.77 16.71 -1.26
CA ALA A 292 -1.06 15.49 -1.62
C ALA A 292 0.45 15.78 -1.73
N SER A 293 1.26 14.99 -1.02
CA SER A 293 2.72 15.11 -1.02
C SER A 293 3.33 14.09 -1.98
N LYS A 294 4.46 14.45 -2.59
CA LYS A 294 5.20 13.59 -3.53
C LYS A 294 6.64 13.46 -3.05
N ALA A 295 7.31 12.37 -3.44
CA ALA A 295 8.72 12.18 -3.17
C ALA A 295 9.55 13.35 -3.72
N GLY A 296 10.56 13.77 -2.95
CA GLY A 296 11.51 14.81 -3.35
C GLY A 296 12.47 14.34 -4.46
N ALA A 297 13.17 15.26 -5.11
CA ALA A 297 14.10 14.91 -6.20
C ALA A 297 15.22 13.96 -5.73
N ASP A 298 15.78 14.20 -4.55
CA ASP A 298 16.85 13.39 -3.96
C ASP A 298 16.35 11.97 -3.58
N GLU A 299 15.13 11.87 -3.06
CA GLU A 299 14.50 10.58 -2.77
C GLU A 299 14.24 9.75 -4.04
N VAL A 300 13.91 10.43 -5.15
CA VAL A 300 13.69 9.76 -6.44
C VAL A 300 15.01 9.33 -7.09
N SER A 301 16.13 10.02 -6.84
CA SER A 301 17.44 9.56 -7.31
C SER A 301 17.92 8.34 -6.54
N ASP A 302 17.69 8.29 -5.23
CA ASP A 302 18.10 7.17 -4.38
C ASP A 302 17.17 5.97 -4.51
N ASN A 303 15.87 6.22 -4.71
CA ASN A 303 14.87 5.21 -4.93
C ASN A 303 13.95 5.58 -6.11
N VAL A 304 14.27 5.03 -7.29
CA VAL A 304 13.46 5.22 -8.51
C VAL A 304 11.99 4.84 -8.30
N ARG A 305 11.68 3.94 -7.34
CA ARG A 305 10.31 3.50 -7.02
C ARG A 305 9.48 4.61 -6.36
N ALA A 306 10.12 5.54 -5.66
CA ALA A 306 9.45 6.69 -5.04
C ALA A 306 8.93 7.72 -6.05
N ARG A 307 9.35 7.63 -7.33
CA ARG A 307 8.95 8.57 -8.40
C ARG A 307 7.44 8.75 -8.54
N SER A 308 6.69 7.68 -8.35
CA SER A 308 5.23 7.67 -8.50
C SER A 308 4.49 7.72 -7.16
N ALA A 309 5.22 7.82 -6.05
CA ALA A 309 4.64 7.81 -4.72
C ALA A 309 3.87 9.10 -4.44
N VAL A 310 2.63 8.94 -3.97
CA VAL A 310 1.74 10.04 -3.57
C VAL A 310 1.20 9.75 -2.19
N MET A 311 1.49 10.63 -1.24
CA MET A 311 0.98 10.55 0.13
C MET A 311 -0.25 11.44 0.31
N ARG A 312 -1.26 10.91 0.99
CA ARG A 312 -2.48 11.61 1.40
C ARG A 312 -2.77 11.35 2.88
N VAL A 313 -3.30 12.37 3.55
CA VAL A 313 -3.60 12.32 4.97
C VAL A 313 -5.03 12.79 5.22
N LEU A 314 -5.79 11.97 5.95
CA LEU A 314 -7.12 12.27 6.44
C LEU A 314 -7.10 12.25 7.97
N GLU A 315 -7.76 13.20 8.61
CA GLU A 315 -7.89 13.25 10.08
C GLU A 315 -9.36 13.19 10.46
N ARG A 316 -9.68 12.40 11.49
CA ARG A 316 -11.01 12.40 12.11
C ARG A 316 -11.14 13.57 13.06
N THR A 317 -12.14 14.42 12.86
CA THR A 317 -12.38 15.61 13.68
C THR A 317 -13.20 15.28 14.92
N ASP A 318 -13.01 16.06 15.99
CA ASP A 318 -13.89 16.06 17.15
C ASP A 318 -14.97 17.12 16.98
N ILE A 319 -16.12 16.77 16.39
CA ILE A 319 -17.22 17.72 16.13
C ILE A 319 -17.70 18.38 17.44
N ARG A 320 -17.59 17.68 18.59
CA ARG A 320 -18.09 18.17 19.89
C ARG A 320 -17.31 19.35 20.46
N LYS A 321 -16.09 19.64 19.99
CA LYS A 321 -15.31 20.81 20.42
C LYS A 321 -15.53 22.05 19.56
N ASN A 322 -16.01 21.90 18.33
CA ASN A 322 -16.24 23.05 17.44
C ASN A 322 -17.52 23.82 17.76
N SER A 323 -18.48 23.23 18.49
CA SER A 323 -19.72 23.90 18.89
C SER A 323 -19.62 24.74 20.17
N GLN A 324 -18.50 24.69 20.91
CA GLN A 324 -18.27 25.52 22.10
C GLN A 324 -17.50 26.83 21.83
N GLY A 325 -17.05 27.06 20.59
CA GLY A 325 -16.22 28.23 20.23
C GLY A 325 -16.98 29.41 19.60
N SER A 326 -18.31 29.38 19.55
CA SER A 326 -19.13 30.45 18.95
C SER A 326 -20.24 30.87 19.92
N ALA A 327 -19.86 31.52 21.01
CA ALA A 327 -20.75 32.23 21.91
C ALA A 327 -20.23 33.65 22.13
#